data_AF-C7J5B6-F1
#
_entry.id   AF-C7J5B6-F1
#
_cell.length_a   1.000
_cell.length_b   1.000
_cell.length_c   1.000
_cell.angle_alpha   90.00
_cell.angle_beta   90.00
_cell.angle_gamma   90.00
#
_symmetry.space_group_name_H-M   'P 1'
#
loop_
_entity.id
_entity.type
_entity.pdbx_description
1 polymer ?
#
loop_
_entity_poly.entity_id
_entity_poly.type
_entity_poly.pdbx_seq_one_letter_code
_entity_poly.pdbx_strand_id
1 'polypeptide(L)'
;MAPINSSNMEQHSQKLLEPDLPVQVRLQLAMEVRDSLEMTHTPDYLNFLRCYFRAFSAILSNFTAPQGTENAEHKLRNVVIEILNRLPHSEVLRPFVQDLLKLSLRVLTQDNEDNALLAIRIVFDLLRNFRPTVEAEVQPFLDFVVTIYRNFPNTVTHFFDNPNVSANIAAAVPNQHLDPTADAPGTVAVPGGGQLNPSARSFKIVTESPLVVMFLFQLYAKLVQTNIPYLLPLMVSAISIKGPDKVPPHLKTPFVELKGAQVKTLSFLTYLLKSNADHIKSYEESICKSIVNLLVTCPPDSVSIRKATASWLEASSQH
;
A
#
# COMPACT_ATOMS: atom_id res chain seq x y z
N MET A 1 5.37 -26.75 19.21
CA MET A 1 5.80 -27.69 18.15
C MET A 1 7.32 -27.67 18.07
N ALA A 2 7.95 -28.71 17.50
CA ALA A 2 9.40 -28.65 17.22
C ALA A 2 9.68 -27.49 16.22
N PRO A 3 10.84 -26.82 16.33
CA PRO A 3 11.18 -25.72 15.40
C PRO A 3 11.19 -26.21 13.95
N ILE A 4 10.77 -25.33 13.03
CA ILE A 4 10.74 -25.65 11.60
C ILE A 4 12.17 -25.86 11.12
N ASN A 5 12.40 -26.95 10.38
CA ASN A 5 13.68 -27.27 9.76
C ASN A 5 13.43 -28.06 8.47
N SER A 6 14.48 -28.38 7.72
CA SER A 6 14.39 -29.04 6.42
C SER A 6 13.61 -30.36 6.42
N SER A 7 13.59 -31.08 7.55
CA SER A 7 12.95 -32.41 7.65
C SER A 7 11.45 -32.38 7.94
N ASN A 8 10.93 -31.29 8.51
CA ASN A 8 9.52 -31.20 8.95
C ASN A 8 8.69 -30.16 8.16
N MET A 9 9.34 -29.42 7.24
CA MET A 9 8.74 -28.32 6.49
C MET A 9 7.53 -28.73 5.66
N GLU A 10 7.61 -29.88 4.99
CA GLU A 10 6.52 -30.39 4.16
C GLU A 10 5.30 -30.78 5.00
N GLN A 11 5.50 -31.42 6.15
CA GLN A 11 4.42 -31.76 7.06
C GLN A 11 3.78 -30.50 7.67
N HIS A 12 4.59 -29.48 7.98
CA HIS A 12 4.11 -28.20 8.48
C HIS A 12 3.26 -27.46 7.44
N SER A 13 3.75 -27.37 6.20
CA SER A 13 3.01 -26.71 5.11
C SER A 13 1.72 -27.42 4.74
N GLN A 14 1.67 -28.76 4.85
CA GLN A 14 0.44 -29.54 4.68
C GLN A 14 -0.62 -29.18 5.71
N LYS A 15 -0.25 -28.96 6.98
CA LYS A 15 -1.21 -28.52 8.02
C LYS A 15 -1.83 -27.16 7.69
N LEU A 16 -1.05 -26.22 7.15
CA LEU A 16 -1.57 -24.92 6.72
C LEU A 16 -2.64 -25.04 5.61
N LEU A 17 -2.63 -26.14 4.85
CA LEU A 17 -3.56 -26.43 3.76
C LEU A 17 -4.81 -27.20 4.19
N GLU A 18 -4.93 -27.61 5.46
CA GLU A 18 -6.12 -28.27 5.98
C GLU A 18 -7.34 -27.33 5.88
N PRO A 19 -8.43 -27.71 5.18
CA PRO A 19 -9.56 -26.82 4.91
C PRO A 19 -10.24 -26.30 6.18
N ASP A 20 -10.48 -27.20 7.13
CA ASP A 20 -11.24 -26.95 8.36
C ASP A 20 -10.37 -26.44 9.52
N LEU A 21 -9.10 -26.10 9.25
CA LEU A 21 -8.19 -25.60 10.27
C LEU A 21 -8.69 -24.23 10.80
N PRO A 22 -8.90 -24.08 12.12
CA PRO A 22 -9.34 -22.81 12.70
C PRO A 22 -8.35 -21.68 12.39
N VAL A 23 -8.87 -20.48 12.10
CA VAL A 23 -8.06 -19.31 11.70
C VAL A 23 -6.96 -18.99 12.72
N GLN A 24 -7.24 -19.10 14.02
CA GLN A 24 -6.26 -18.85 15.08
C GLN A 24 -5.11 -19.87 15.05
N VAL A 25 -5.41 -21.13 14.75
CA VAL A 25 -4.37 -22.18 14.63
C VAL A 25 -3.56 -21.94 13.37
N ARG A 26 -4.22 -21.60 12.26
CA ARG A 26 -3.54 -21.26 10.99
C ARG A 26 -2.64 -20.03 11.14
N LEU A 27 -3.09 -19.01 11.89
CA LEU A 27 -2.31 -17.84 12.27
C LEU A 27 -1.06 -18.23 13.06
N GLN A 28 -1.21 -19.07 14.08
CA GLN A 28 -0.08 -19.54 14.88
C GLN A 28 0.97 -20.26 14.01
N LEU A 29 0.53 -21.16 13.12
CA LEU A 29 1.43 -21.83 12.19
C LEU A 29 2.13 -20.84 11.24
N ALA A 30 1.41 -19.85 10.71
CA ALA A 30 2.03 -18.82 9.86
C ALA A 30 3.06 -17.97 10.63
N MET A 31 2.81 -17.66 11.90
CA MET A 31 3.76 -16.96 12.77
C MET A 31 5.02 -17.80 13.00
N GLU A 32 4.91 -19.11 13.20
CA GLU A 32 6.08 -20.00 13.29
C GLU A 32 6.95 -19.95 12.02
N VAL A 33 6.33 -19.88 10.83
CA VAL A 33 7.07 -19.73 9.57
C VAL A 33 7.76 -18.37 9.49
N ARG A 34 7.08 -17.29 9.87
CA ARG A 34 7.68 -15.94 9.94
C ARG A 34 8.88 -15.90 10.88
N ASP A 35 8.78 -16.56 12.03
CA ASP A 35 9.83 -16.58 13.04
C ASP A 35 11.03 -17.45 12.58
N SER A 36 10.81 -18.38 11.65
CA SER A 36 11.85 -19.25 11.06
C SER A 36 12.33 -18.76 9.68
N LEU A 37 12.09 -17.50 9.32
CA LEU A 37 12.29 -17.00 7.96
C LEU A 37 13.77 -16.96 7.52
N GLU A 38 14.71 -17.01 8.46
CA GLU A 38 16.14 -17.10 8.18
C GLU A 38 16.52 -18.26 7.24
N MET A 39 15.72 -19.34 7.21
CA MET A 39 15.90 -20.46 6.27
C MET A 39 15.81 -20.06 4.79
N THR A 40 15.16 -18.94 4.46
CA THR A 40 15.13 -18.47 3.06
C THR A 40 16.48 -17.97 2.57
N HIS A 41 17.45 -17.80 3.48
CA HIS A 41 18.83 -17.41 3.16
C HIS A 41 19.82 -18.59 3.17
N THR A 42 19.33 -19.82 3.33
CA THR A 42 20.15 -21.04 3.31
C THR A 42 19.94 -21.82 2.00
N PRO A 43 20.66 -22.93 1.77
CA PRO A 43 20.38 -23.84 0.64
C PRO A 43 18.95 -24.42 0.63
N ASP A 44 18.20 -24.31 1.73
CA ASP A 44 16.81 -24.77 1.83
C ASP A 44 15.80 -23.86 1.13
N TYR A 45 16.20 -22.70 0.61
CA TYR A 45 15.26 -21.70 0.07
C TYR A 45 14.33 -22.27 -1.01
N LEU A 46 14.85 -23.10 -1.93
CA LEU A 46 14.01 -23.73 -2.95
C LEU A 46 12.98 -24.68 -2.34
N ASN A 47 13.37 -25.42 -1.31
CA ASN A 47 12.48 -26.33 -0.59
C ASN A 47 11.39 -25.53 0.16
N PHE A 48 11.78 -24.43 0.80
CA PHE A 48 10.87 -23.47 1.43
C PHE A 48 9.80 -22.98 0.46
N LEU A 49 10.21 -22.50 -0.72
CA LEU A 49 9.27 -22.02 -1.74
C LEU A 49 8.32 -23.14 -2.18
N ARG A 50 8.84 -24.34 -2.45
CA ARG A 50 8.02 -25.51 -2.84
C ARG A 50 6.99 -25.88 -1.78
N CYS A 51 7.38 -25.85 -0.50
CA CYS A 51 6.51 -26.22 0.60
C CYS A 51 5.45 -25.13 0.86
N TYR A 52 5.86 -23.88 1.02
CA TYR A 52 4.98 -22.85 1.59
C TYR A 52 4.33 -21.93 0.58
N PHE A 53 4.89 -21.73 -0.63
CA PHE A 53 4.31 -20.78 -1.58
C PHE A 53 2.86 -21.14 -1.95
N ARG A 54 2.58 -22.44 -2.14
CA ARG A 54 1.22 -22.94 -2.35
C ARG A 54 0.32 -22.69 -1.15
N ALA A 55 0.81 -22.92 0.07
CA ALA A 55 0.05 -22.69 1.30
C ALA A 55 -0.31 -21.20 1.45
N PHE A 56 0.66 -20.31 1.29
CA PHE A 56 0.45 -18.86 1.33
C PHE A 56 -0.53 -18.37 0.27
N SER A 57 -0.42 -18.88 -0.95
CA SER A 57 -1.33 -18.55 -2.04
C SER A 57 -2.77 -19.00 -1.74
N ALA A 58 -2.95 -20.21 -1.20
CA ALA A 58 -4.25 -20.73 -0.79
C ALA A 58 -4.84 -19.94 0.40
N ILE A 59 -4.01 -19.53 1.37
CA ILE A 59 -4.46 -18.69 2.49
C ILE A 59 -5.02 -17.37 1.96
N LEU A 60 -4.28 -16.67 1.10
CA LEU A 60 -4.68 -15.36 0.60
C LEU A 60 -5.82 -15.40 -0.42
N SER A 61 -6.06 -16.55 -1.07
CA SER A 61 -7.04 -16.67 -2.17
C SER A 61 -8.31 -17.44 -1.80
N ASN A 62 -8.21 -18.46 -0.94
CA ASN A 62 -9.25 -19.46 -0.74
C ASN A 62 -9.70 -19.58 0.72
N PHE A 63 -8.75 -19.54 1.67
CA PHE A 63 -9.07 -19.75 3.08
C PHE A 63 -9.39 -18.47 3.85
N THR A 64 -9.12 -17.31 3.27
CA THR A 64 -9.42 -16.02 3.87
C THR A 64 -9.90 -15.04 2.80
N ALA A 65 -10.63 -14.03 3.25
CA ALA A 65 -11.07 -12.88 2.47
C ALA A 65 -10.45 -11.58 3.02
N PRO A 66 -10.35 -10.52 2.20
CA PRO A 66 -10.05 -9.18 2.69
C PRO A 66 -10.93 -8.77 3.87
N GLN A 67 -10.31 -8.24 4.92
CA GLN A 67 -10.99 -7.85 6.15
C GLN A 67 -11.10 -6.34 6.27
N GLY A 68 -12.24 -5.85 6.76
CA GLY A 68 -12.49 -4.42 7.01
C GLY A 68 -12.19 -3.96 8.45
N THR A 69 -11.71 -4.87 9.30
CA THR A 69 -11.40 -4.63 10.72
C THR A 69 -10.20 -5.48 11.12
N GLU A 70 -9.45 -5.06 12.12
CA GLU A 70 -8.36 -5.88 12.67
C GLU A 70 -8.95 -7.07 13.45
N ASN A 71 -8.84 -8.25 12.87
CA ASN A 71 -9.24 -9.53 13.48
C ASN A 71 -8.19 -10.61 13.20
N ALA A 72 -8.40 -11.83 13.71
CA ALA A 72 -7.44 -12.93 13.53
C ALA A 72 -7.18 -13.27 12.05
N GLU A 73 -8.20 -13.13 11.20
CA GLU A 73 -8.08 -13.38 9.76
C GLU A 73 -7.28 -12.28 9.06
N HIS A 74 -7.51 -11.01 9.41
CA HIS A 74 -6.68 -9.88 8.97
C HIS A 74 -5.22 -10.11 9.35
N LYS A 75 -4.97 -10.49 10.61
CA LYS A 75 -3.62 -10.74 11.11
C LYS A 75 -2.95 -11.89 10.38
N LEU A 76 -3.68 -12.96 10.09
CA LEU A 76 -3.17 -14.10 9.31
C LEU A 76 -2.76 -13.65 7.90
N ARG A 77 -3.62 -12.91 7.20
CA ARG A 77 -3.30 -12.37 5.88
C ARG A 77 -2.06 -11.48 5.94
N ASN A 78 -2.00 -10.59 6.92
CA ASN A 78 -0.90 -9.66 7.12
C ASN A 78 0.44 -10.38 7.34
N VAL A 79 0.49 -11.38 8.22
CA VAL A 79 1.69 -12.20 8.47
C VAL A 79 2.15 -12.92 7.21
N VAL A 80 1.22 -13.50 6.44
CA VAL A 80 1.57 -14.19 5.19
C VAL A 80 2.17 -13.21 4.18
N ILE A 81 1.59 -12.02 4.01
CA ILE A 81 2.12 -11.01 3.09
C ILE A 81 3.47 -10.46 3.59
N GLU A 82 3.67 -10.34 4.91
CA GLU A 82 4.96 -9.96 5.50
C GLU A 82 6.06 -10.98 5.16
N ILE A 83 5.75 -12.28 5.25
CA ILE A 83 6.67 -13.36 4.84
C ILE A 83 7.02 -13.20 3.36
N LEU A 84 6.01 -13.04 2.49
CA LEU A 84 6.20 -12.88 1.04
C LEU A 84 7.05 -11.63 0.72
N ASN A 85 6.87 -10.54 1.46
CA ASN A 85 7.62 -9.30 1.31
C ASN A 85 9.09 -9.39 1.76
N ARG A 86 9.47 -10.46 2.45
CA ARG A 86 10.83 -10.67 2.97
C ARG A 86 11.59 -11.76 2.22
N LEU A 87 10.99 -12.36 1.18
CA LEU A 87 11.64 -13.39 0.38
C LEU A 87 12.86 -12.84 -0.38
N PRO A 88 14.01 -13.53 -0.40
CA PRO A 88 15.17 -13.11 -1.18
C PRO A 88 14.92 -13.11 -2.68
N HIS A 89 15.24 -12.00 -3.35
CA HIS A 89 15.13 -11.85 -4.81
C HIS A 89 16.31 -12.49 -5.56
N SER A 90 16.58 -13.77 -5.31
CA SER A 90 17.58 -14.56 -6.03
C SER A 90 16.97 -15.30 -7.21
N GLU A 91 17.81 -15.89 -8.07
CA GLU A 91 17.36 -16.72 -9.21
C GLU A 91 16.51 -17.93 -8.78
N VAL A 92 16.62 -18.37 -7.52
CA VAL A 92 15.79 -19.43 -6.95
C VAL A 92 14.30 -19.05 -6.92
N LEU A 93 13.98 -17.76 -6.78
CA LEU A 93 12.60 -17.27 -6.77
C LEU A 93 11.97 -17.26 -8.17
N ARG A 94 12.78 -17.21 -9.24
CA ARG A 94 12.31 -16.99 -10.62
C ARG A 94 11.13 -17.86 -11.06
N PRO A 95 11.07 -19.17 -10.73
CA PRO A 95 9.92 -20.02 -11.10
C PRO A 95 8.58 -19.60 -10.47
N PHE A 96 8.61 -18.84 -9.37
CA PHE A 96 7.43 -18.42 -8.60
C PHE A 96 7.06 -16.96 -8.86
N VAL A 97 7.90 -16.19 -9.53
CA VAL A 97 7.76 -14.73 -9.69
C VAL A 97 6.44 -14.33 -10.33
N GLN A 98 6.00 -15.03 -11.38
CA GLN A 98 4.79 -14.66 -12.09
C GLN A 98 3.55 -14.82 -11.21
N ASP A 99 3.46 -15.93 -10.48
CA ASP A 99 2.35 -16.19 -9.57
C ASP A 99 2.40 -15.27 -8.34
N LEU A 100 3.61 -15.00 -7.82
CA LEU A 100 3.78 -14.08 -6.71
C LEU A 100 3.34 -12.66 -7.10
N LEU A 101 3.73 -12.19 -8.29
CA LEU A 101 3.35 -10.87 -8.78
C LEU A 101 1.83 -10.76 -8.96
N LYS A 102 1.18 -11.76 -9.56
CA LYS A 102 -0.28 -11.79 -9.70
C LYS A 102 -1.00 -11.80 -8.35
N LEU A 103 -0.51 -12.61 -7.41
CA LEU A 103 -1.05 -12.67 -6.05
C LEU A 103 -0.90 -11.33 -5.34
N SER A 104 0.28 -10.70 -5.41
CA SER A 104 0.54 -9.39 -4.83
C SER A 104 -0.28 -8.28 -5.48
N LEU A 105 -0.48 -8.29 -6.81
CA LEU A 105 -1.38 -7.35 -7.48
C LEU A 105 -2.84 -7.53 -7.03
N ARG A 106 -3.29 -8.77 -6.84
CA ARG A 106 -4.62 -9.04 -6.28
C ARG A 106 -4.77 -8.47 -4.86
N VAL A 107 -3.78 -8.69 -3.99
CA VAL A 107 -3.79 -8.12 -2.63
C VAL A 107 -3.76 -6.58 -2.69
N LEU A 108 -2.89 -6.00 -3.52
CA LEU A 108 -2.79 -4.56 -3.71
C LEU A 108 -4.12 -3.94 -4.14
N THR A 109 -4.87 -4.60 -5.02
CA THR A 109 -6.09 -4.04 -5.61
C THR A 109 -7.38 -4.37 -4.85
N GLN A 110 -7.40 -5.44 -4.06
CA GLN A 110 -8.64 -5.98 -3.45
C GLN A 110 -8.61 -6.04 -1.91
N ASP A 111 -7.44 -5.87 -1.29
CA ASP A 111 -7.30 -5.97 0.17
C ASP A 111 -7.40 -4.59 0.86
N ASN A 112 -7.23 -4.58 2.19
CA ASN A 112 -7.15 -3.35 2.98
C ASN A 112 -5.79 -2.65 2.83
N GLU A 113 -5.73 -1.39 3.29
CA GLU A 113 -4.57 -0.52 3.16
C GLU A 113 -3.27 -1.11 3.73
N ASP A 114 -3.31 -1.80 4.88
CA ASP A 114 -2.10 -2.31 5.53
C ASP A 114 -1.48 -3.45 4.72
N ASN A 115 -2.33 -4.37 4.27
CA ASN A 115 -1.93 -5.48 3.40
C ASN A 115 -1.46 -4.98 2.03
N ALA A 116 -2.14 -3.96 1.48
CA ALA A 116 -1.76 -3.36 0.21
C ALA A 116 -0.42 -2.61 0.26
N LEU A 117 -0.05 -2.01 1.41
CA LEU A 117 1.24 -1.35 1.60
C LEU A 117 2.41 -2.33 1.58
N LEU A 118 2.22 -3.56 2.07
CA LEU A 118 3.21 -4.62 1.88
C LEU A 118 3.19 -5.12 0.44
N ALA A 119 2.01 -5.31 -0.14
CA ALA A 119 1.86 -5.83 -1.50
C ALA A 119 2.50 -4.93 -2.57
N ILE A 120 2.38 -3.60 -2.46
CA ILE A 120 2.98 -2.67 -3.43
C ILE A 120 4.52 -2.74 -3.40
N ARG A 121 5.13 -3.05 -2.25
CA ARG A 121 6.59 -3.24 -2.13
C ARG A 121 7.03 -4.51 -2.86
N ILE A 122 6.30 -5.61 -2.66
CA ILE A 122 6.52 -6.85 -3.42
C ILE A 122 6.40 -6.58 -4.93
N VAL A 123 5.31 -5.93 -5.35
CA VAL A 123 5.09 -5.57 -6.76
C VAL A 123 6.26 -4.75 -7.31
N PHE A 124 6.69 -3.71 -6.60
CA PHE A 124 7.80 -2.87 -7.01
C PHE A 124 9.10 -3.66 -7.17
N ASP A 125 9.46 -4.49 -6.18
CA ASP A 125 10.70 -5.25 -6.21
C ASP A 125 10.70 -6.33 -7.29
N LEU A 126 9.56 -6.98 -7.54
CA LEU A 126 9.46 -7.97 -8.62
C LEU A 126 9.57 -7.31 -10.00
N LEU A 127 8.87 -6.20 -10.22
CA LEU A 127 8.95 -5.40 -11.45
C LEU A 127 10.36 -4.84 -11.68
N ARG A 128 11.08 -4.55 -10.60
CA ARG A 128 12.47 -4.09 -10.63
C ARG A 128 13.45 -5.20 -11.03
N ASN A 129 13.37 -6.37 -10.40
CA ASN A 129 14.44 -7.36 -10.43
C ASN A 129 14.25 -8.49 -11.47
N PHE A 130 13.02 -8.80 -11.90
CA PHE A 130 12.74 -10.01 -12.69
C PHE A 130 12.25 -9.73 -14.12
N ARG A 131 12.85 -8.76 -14.79
CA ARG A 131 12.58 -8.52 -16.21
C ARG A 131 13.26 -9.56 -17.11
N PRO A 132 12.67 -9.91 -18.27
CA PRO A 132 11.39 -9.42 -18.81
C PRO A 132 10.15 -10.19 -18.33
N THR A 133 10.31 -11.20 -17.46
CA THR A 133 9.25 -12.16 -17.03
C THR A 133 7.96 -11.50 -16.54
N VAL A 134 8.06 -10.27 -16.00
CA VAL A 134 6.97 -9.54 -15.35
C VAL A 134 6.34 -8.44 -16.20
N GLU A 135 6.80 -8.23 -17.45
CA GLU A 135 6.38 -7.11 -18.29
C GLU A 135 4.87 -7.08 -18.58
N ALA A 136 4.24 -8.24 -18.74
CA ALA A 136 2.80 -8.36 -18.97
C ALA A 136 1.94 -7.80 -17.82
N GLU A 137 2.49 -7.74 -16.61
CA GLU A 137 1.79 -7.29 -15.40
C GLU A 137 2.02 -5.80 -15.12
N VAL A 138 2.82 -5.10 -15.93
CA VAL A 138 3.08 -3.67 -15.80
C VAL A 138 1.82 -2.84 -16.07
N GLN A 139 1.08 -3.15 -17.15
CA GLN A 139 -0.14 -2.40 -17.49
C GLN A 139 -1.26 -2.61 -16.44
N PRO A 140 -1.54 -3.84 -15.94
CA PRO A 140 -2.45 -4.04 -14.81
C PRO A 140 -2.14 -3.17 -13.58
N PHE A 141 -0.86 -2.98 -13.24
CA PHE A 141 -0.48 -2.06 -12.18
C PHE A 141 -0.81 -0.59 -12.52
N LEU A 142 -0.52 -0.14 -13.74
CA LEU A 142 -0.85 1.22 -14.19
C LEU A 142 -2.37 1.47 -14.20
N ASP A 143 -3.17 0.49 -14.60
CA ASP A 143 -4.63 0.56 -14.58
C ASP A 143 -5.18 0.70 -13.15
N PHE A 144 -4.56 0.02 -12.19
CA PHE A 144 -4.85 0.24 -10.77
C PHE A 144 -4.50 1.67 -10.33
N VAL A 145 -3.35 2.21 -10.74
CA VAL A 145 -2.97 3.59 -10.42
C VAL A 145 -3.97 4.59 -11.01
N VAL A 146 -4.43 4.38 -12.25
CA VAL A 146 -5.53 5.17 -12.83
C VAL A 146 -6.78 5.09 -11.96
N THR A 147 -7.12 3.90 -11.47
CA THR A 147 -8.30 3.66 -10.62
C THR A 147 -8.23 4.44 -9.31
N ILE A 148 -7.11 4.40 -8.58
CA ILE A 148 -6.98 5.11 -7.30
C ILE A 148 -6.98 6.63 -7.49
N TYR A 149 -6.38 7.16 -8.57
CA TYR A 149 -6.43 8.59 -8.87
C TYR A 149 -7.83 9.04 -9.29
N ARG A 150 -8.54 8.23 -10.09
CA ARG A 150 -9.95 8.49 -10.42
C ARG A 150 -10.84 8.49 -9.19
N ASN A 151 -10.58 7.62 -8.23
CA ASN A 151 -11.33 7.53 -6.98
C ASN A 151 -10.85 8.53 -5.91
N PHE A 152 -9.77 9.28 -6.15
CA PHE A 152 -9.16 10.17 -5.15
C PHE A 152 -10.13 11.20 -4.56
N PRO A 153 -11.01 11.88 -5.34
CA PRO A 153 -12.01 12.78 -4.77
C PRO A 153 -12.95 12.08 -3.78
N ASN A 154 -13.41 10.86 -4.11
CA ASN A 154 -14.27 10.08 -3.23
C ASN A 154 -13.54 9.65 -1.96
N THR A 155 -12.23 9.35 -2.05
CA THR A 155 -11.38 9.10 -0.88
C THR A 155 -11.35 10.30 0.05
N VAL A 156 -11.19 11.52 -0.49
CA VAL A 156 -11.24 12.75 0.31
C VAL A 156 -12.60 12.92 0.99
N THR A 157 -13.70 12.83 0.23
CA THR A 157 -15.06 12.93 0.80
C THR A 157 -15.32 11.88 1.87
N HIS A 158 -14.81 10.66 1.71
CA HIS A 158 -14.96 9.62 2.72
C HIS A 158 -14.31 9.98 4.06
N PHE A 159 -13.13 10.59 4.08
CA PHE A 159 -12.45 10.94 5.33
C PHE A 159 -12.97 12.22 5.97
N PHE A 160 -13.36 13.21 5.17
CA PHE A 160 -13.63 14.56 5.68
C PHE A 160 -15.11 14.96 5.66
N ASP A 161 -15.96 14.29 4.87
CA ASP A 161 -17.38 14.61 4.75
C ASP A 161 -18.29 13.52 5.32
N ASN A 162 -17.75 12.33 5.65
CA ASN A 162 -18.54 11.22 6.20
C ASN A 162 -18.53 11.24 7.74
N PRO A 163 -19.68 11.50 8.40
CA PRO A 163 -19.75 11.57 9.85
C PRO A 163 -19.46 10.23 10.54
N ASN A 164 -19.79 9.09 9.91
CA ASN A 164 -19.53 7.77 10.46
C ASN A 164 -18.03 7.46 10.52
N VAL A 165 -17.30 7.84 9.47
CA VAL A 165 -15.83 7.67 9.42
C VAL A 165 -15.16 8.58 10.45
N SER A 166 -15.61 9.83 10.53
CA SER A 166 -15.14 10.77 11.56
C SER A 166 -15.39 10.25 12.98
N ALA A 167 -16.56 9.67 13.25
CA ALA A 167 -16.88 9.06 14.55
C ALA A 167 -16.01 7.83 14.86
N ASN A 168 -15.79 6.96 13.88
CA ASN A 168 -14.95 5.77 14.05
C ASN A 168 -13.48 6.14 14.31
N ILE A 169 -12.95 7.14 13.59
CA ILE A 169 -11.60 7.66 13.83
C ILE A 169 -11.49 8.27 15.23
N ALA A 170 -12.50 9.04 15.66
CA ALA A 170 -12.51 9.63 17.01
C ALA A 170 -12.55 8.56 18.11
N ALA A 171 -13.33 7.49 17.93
CA ALA A 171 -13.43 6.38 18.89
C ALA A 171 -12.15 5.53 18.97
N ALA A 172 -11.36 5.49 17.89
CA ALA A 172 -10.11 4.76 17.84
C ALA A 172 -8.92 5.50 18.48
N VAL A 173 -9.04 6.81 18.76
CA VAL A 173 -8.02 7.54 19.52
C VAL A 173 -8.10 7.07 20.98
N PRO A 174 -7.03 6.48 21.55
CA PRO A 174 -7.06 6.10 22.95
C PRO A 174 -7.26 7.35 23.79
N ASN A 175 -8.35 7.42 24.56
CA ASN A 175 -8.53 8.46 25.57
C ASN A 175 -7.30 8.43 26.50
N GLN A 176 -6.40 9.40 26.38
CA GLN A 176 -5.28 9.61 27.30
C GLN A 176 -5.72 10.20 28.65
N HIS A 177 -6.91 9.84 29.12
CA HIS A 177 -7.38 10.14 30.47
C HIS A 177 -8.26 8.98 30.94
N LEU A 178 -7.64 8.03 31.63
CA LEU A 178 -8.34 7.09 32.49
C LEU A 178 -7.93 7.44 33.91
N ASP A 179 -8.85 8.07 34.63
CA ASP A 179 -8.77 8.20 36.09
C ASP A 179 -8.76 6.79 36.73
N PRO A 180 -7.91 6.48 37.72
CA PRO A 180 -7.69 5.10 38.17
C PRO A 180 -8.69 4.57 39.21
N THR A 181 -9.96 5.01 39.25
CA THR A 181 -10.83 4.77 40.42
C THR A 181 -12.24 4.21 40.16
N ALA A 182 -12.46 3.45 39.08
CA ALA A 182 -13.75 2.76 38.88
C ALA A 182 -13.60 1.24 38.83
N ASP A 183 -13.83 0.60 39.98
CA ASP A 183 -14.04 -0.84 40.12
C ASP A 183 -15.42 -1.21 39.55
N ALA A 184 -15.47 -1.87 38.39
CA ALA A 184 -16.68 -2.52 37.88
C ALA A 184 -16.33 -3.85 37.20
N PRO A 185 -16.98 -4.97 37.57
CA PRO A 185 -16.67 -6.28 37.01
C PRO A 185 -17.47 -6.56 35.73
N GLY A 186 -16.80 -7.15 34.73
CA GLY A 186 -17.43 -8.03 33.74
C GLY A 186 -17.90 -7.39 32.44
N THR A 187 -16.99 -7.21 31.49
CA THR A 187 -16.99 -7.82 30.15
C THR A 187 -15.68 -7.41 29.50
N VAL A 188 -14.84 -8.36 29.11
CA VAL A 188 -13.66 -8.05 28.29
C VAL A 188 -14.17 -7.72 26.90
N ALA A 189 -14.62 -6.48 26.71
CA ALA A 189 -14.79 -5.93 25.38
C ALA A 189 -13.39 -5.86 24.79
N VAL A 190 -13.10 -6.78 23.86
CA VAL A 190 -11.95 -6.64 22.97
C VAL A 190 -12.09 -5.24 22.36
N PRO A 191 -11.14 -4.32 22.55
CA PRO A 191 -11.21 -3.01 21.92
C PRO A 191 -11.39 -3.27 20.43
N GLY A 192 -12.48 -2.75 19.85
CA GLY A 192 -12.78 -2.95 18.44
C GLY A 192 -11.58 -2.46 17.62
N GLY A 193 -10.88 -3.41 17.01
CA GLY A 193 -9.76 -3.13 16.13
C GLY A 193 -10.18 -2.11 15.06
N GLY A 194 -9.31 -1.14 14.79
CA GLY A 194 -9.65 0.01 13.95
C GLY A 194 -10.27 -0.41 12.61
N GLN A 195 -11.25 0.37 12.12
CA GLN A 195 -11.81 0.11 10.80
C GLN A 195 -10.73 0.34 9.74
N LEU A 196 -10.52 -0.67 8.90
CA LEU A 196 -9.50 -0.68 7.86
C LEU A 196 -10.07 -0.19 6.55
N ASN A 197 -9.37 0.73 5.88
CA ASN A 197 -9.81 1.23 4.58
C ASN A 197 -9.44 0.24 3.47
N PRO A 198 -10.29 0.06 2.44
CA PRO A 198 -9.89 -0.60 1.20
C PRO A 198 -8.68 0.10 0.56
N SER A 199 -7.78 -0.66 -0.08
CA SER A 199 -6.59 -0.10 -0.73
C SER A 199 -6.90 0.97 -1.78
N ALA A 200 -7.98 0.80 -2.53
CA ALA A 200 -8.48 1.75 -3.52
C ALA A 200 -8.99 3.08 -2.92
N ARG A 201 -9.08 3.16 -1.59
CA ARG A 201 -9.47 4.33 -0.80
C ARG A 201 -8.41 4.65 0.26
N SER A 202 -7.14 4.63 -0.11
CA SER A 202 -6.02 4.92 0.80
C SER A 202 -5.10 6.01 0.25
N PHE A 203 -4.93 7.09 1.03
CA PHE A 203 -3.93 8.12 0.72
C PHE A 203 -2.50 7.57 0.74
N LYS A 204 -2.22 6.55 1.57
CA LYS A 204 -0.90 5.91 1.66
C LYS A 204 -0.56 5.17 0.37
N ILE A 205 -1.52 4.46 -0.24
CA ILE A 205 -1.30 3.79 -1.53
C ILE A 205 -1.03 4.81 -2.64
N VAL A 206 -1.76 5.94 -2.65
CA VAL A 206 -1.49 7.05 -3.59
C VAL A 206 -0.13 7.71 -3.33
N THR A 207 0.36 7.69 -2.08
CA THR A 207 1.68 8.22 -1.72
C THR A 207 2.83 7.36 -2.29
N GLU A 208 2.67 6.03 -2.28
CA GLU A 208 3.69 5.08 -2.77
C GLU A 208 3.66 4.90 -4.30
N SER A 209 2.49 5.01 -4.93
CA SER A 209 2.29 4.74 -6.36
C SER A 209 3.18 5.56 -7.31
N PRO A 210 3.39 6.88 -7.12
CA PRO A 210 4.18 7.71 -8.05
C PRO A 210 5.63 7.23 -8.23
N LEU A 211 6.25 6.71 -7.16
CA LEU A 211 7.62 6.19 -7.25
C LEU A 211 7.69 4.95 -8.15
N VAL A 212 6.72 4.04 -8.00
CA VAL A 212 6.63 2.82 -8.81
C VAL A 212 6.36 3.18 -10.27
N VAL A 213 5.40 4.09 -10.55
CA VAL A 213 5.10 4.52 -11.93
C VAL A 213 6.30 5.22 -12.57
N MET A 214 6.94 6.14 -11.85
CA MET A 214 8.15 6.83 -12.34
C MET A 214 9.23 5.83 -12.72
N PHE A 215 9.48 4.85 -11.86
CA PHE A 215 10.42 3.77 -12.14
C PHE A 215 9.98 2.99 -13.39
N LEU A 216 8.74 2.53 -13.48
CA LEU A 216 8.24 1.80 -14.66
C LEU A 216 8.38 2.59 -15.96
N PHE A 217 8.14 3.89 -15.95
CA PHE A 217 8.31 4.75 -17.12
C PHE A 217 9.78 4.91 -17.53
N GLN A 218 10.72 4.88 -16.59
CA GLN A 218 12.16 4.84 -16.91
C GLN A 218 12.56 3.54 -17.61
N LEU A 219 11.88 2.43 -17.31
CA LEU A 219 12.19 1.11 -17.86
C LEU A 219 11.49 0.85 -19.19
N TYR A 220 10.25 1.31 -19.28
CA TYR A 220 9.32 1.05 -20.36
C TYR A 220 8.83 2.36 -20.96
N ALA A 221 9.75 3.11 -21.59
CA ALA A 221 9.46 4.44 -22.12
C ALA A 221 8.24 4.49 -23.08
N LYS A 222 7.94 3.38 -23.77
CA LYS A 222 6.76 3.25 -24.64
C LYS A 222 5.43 3.41 -23.90
N LEU A 223 5.37 3.04 -22.62
CA LEU A 223 4.16 3.14 -21.81
C LEU A 223 3.83 4.57 -21.39
N VAL A 224 4.80 5.49 -21.47
CA VAL A 224 4.59 6.90 -21.12
C VAL A 224 3.52 7.49 -22.03
N GLN A 225 3.70 7.39 -23.36
CA GLN A 225 2.80 8.04 -24.31
C GLN A 225 1.39 7.43 -24.29
N THR A 226 1.25 6.15 -23.95
CA THR A 226 -0.07 5.50 -23.87
C THR A 226 -0.82 5.80 -22.57
N ASN A 227 -0.12 6.08 -21.47
CA ASN A 227 -0.74 6.23 -20.14
C ASN A 227 -0.86 7.68 -19.67
N ILE A 228 0.04 8.58 -20.09
CA ILE A 228 0.03 9.99 -19.68
C ILE A 228 -1.28 10.71 -19.97
N PRO A 229 -1.93 10.55 -21.15
CA PRO A 229 -3.20 11.22 -21.43
C PRO A 229 -4.32 10.89 -20.42
N TYR A 230 -4.25 9.73 -19.77
CA TYR A 230 -5.24 9.30 -18.77
C TYR A 230 -4.80 9.64 -17.34
N LEU A 231 -3.52 9.49 -17.01
CA LEU A 231 -3.00 9.73 -15.66
C LEU A 231 -2.86 11.22 -15.34
N LEU A 232 -2.35 12.01 -16.28
CA LEU A 232 -2.01 13.42 -16.04
C LEU A 232 -3.22 14.25 -15.56
N PRO A 233 -4.40 14.20 -16.21
CA PRO A 233 -5.56 14.98 -15.75
C PRO A 233 -6.01 14.56 -14.34
N LEU A 234 -5.93 13.27 -14.02
CA LEU A 234 -6.33 12.76 -12.70
C LEU A 234 -5.35 13.19 -11.61
N MET A 235 -4.04 13.18 -11.89
CA MET A 235 -3.03 13.67 -10.95
C MET A 235 -3.16 15.17 -10.68
N VAL A 236 -3.40 15.97 -11.73
CA VAL A 236 -3.64 17.42 -11.60
C VAL A 236 -4.90 17.68 -10.78
N SER A 237 -5.99 16.94 -11.04
CA SER A 237 -7.21 17.00 -10.24
C SER A 237 -6.94 16.67 -8.77
N ALA A 238 -6.19 15.60 -8.49
CA ALA A 238 -5.87 15.14 -7.14
C ALA A 238 -5.09 16.18 -6.32
N ILE A 239 -4.06 16.82 -6.91
CA ILE A 239 -3.29 17.88 -6.21
C ILE A 239 -4.09 19.17 -6.00
N SER A 240 -5.16 19.38 -6.77
CA SER A 240 -6.00 20.58 -6.69
C SER A 240 -7.01 20.53 -5.54
N ILE A 241 -7.21 19.37 -4.90
CA ILE A 241 -8.17 19.20 -3.81
C ILE A 241 -7.63 19.86 -2.53
N LYS A 242 -8.29 20.91 -2.05
CA LYS A 242 -7.82 21.65 -0.85
C LYS A 242 -7.89 20.83 0.44
N GLY A 243 -8.92 20.00 0.57
CA GLY A 243 -9.35 19.42 1.85
C GLY A 243 -10.09 20.44 2.71
N PRO A 244 -10.45 20.09 3.96
CA PRO A 244 -11.18 20.99 4.86
C PRO A 244 -10.30 22.14 5.36
N ASP A 245 -10.88 23.35 5.49
CA ASP A 245 -10.16 24.54 5.98
C ASP A 245 -9.81 24.44 7.46
N LYS A 246 -10.68 23.81 8.26
CA LYS A 246 -10.46 23.54 9.69
C LYS A 246 -10.42 22.04 9.90
N VAL A 247 -9.28 21.53 10.35
CA VAL A 247 -9.07 20.10 10.59
C VAL A 247 -9.27 19.79 12.07
N PRO A 248 -10.31 19.05 12.46
CA PRO A 248 -10.48 18.56 13.82
C PRO A 248 -9.26 17.73 14.29
N PRO A 249 -8.93 17.72 15.60
CA PRO A 249 -7.76 16.99 16.11
C PRO A 249 -7.70 15.52 15.68
N HIS A 250 -8.83 14.81 15.68
CA HIS A 250 -8.91 13.41 15.29
C HIS A 250 -8.74 13.17 13.78
N LEU A 251 -8.96 14.19 12.94
CA LEU A 251 -8.75 14.12 11.47
C LEU A 251 -7.37 14.65 11.03
N LYS A 252 -6.48 14.98 11.96
CA LYS A 252 -5.12 15.44 11.61
C LYS A 252 -4.33 14.41 10.82
N THR A 253 -4.38 13.13 11.23
CA THR A 253 -3.67 12.04 10.54
C THR A 253 -4.10 11.89 9.08
N PRO A 254 -5.39 11.66 8.76
CA PRO A 254 -5.81 11.55 7.36
C PRO A 254 -5.56 12.83 6.56
N PHE A 255 -5.59 14.01 7.20
CA PHE A 255 -5.23 15.26 6.52
C PHE A 255 -3.73 15.31 6.16
N VAL A 256 -2.84 14.91 7.06
CA VAL A 256 -1.40 14.80 6.78
C VAL A 256 -1.15 13.79 5.66
N GLU A 257 -1.87 12.67 5.65
CA GLU A 257 -1.75 11.66 4.59
C GLU A 257 -2.25 12.17 3.23
N LEU A 258 -3.37 12.91 3.19
CA LEU A 258 -3.84 13.61 1.99
C LEU A 258 -2.74 14.52 1.45
N LYS A 259 -2.14 15.36 2.30
CA LYS A 259 -1.05 16.26 1.89
C LYS A 259 0.18 15.49 1.42
N GLY A 260 0.54 14.39 2.10
CA GLY A 260 1.61 13.49 1.67
C GLY A 260 1.39 12.94 0.26
N ALA A 261 0.19 12.46 -0.04
CA ALA A 261 -0.20 11.93 -1.34
C ALA A 261 -0.11 13.01 -2.44
N GLN A 262 -0.58 14.23 -2.15
CA GLN A 262 -0.51 15.36 -3.08
C GLN A 262 0.93 15.77 -3.38
N VAL A 263 1.80 15.79 -2.37
CA VAL A 263 3.22 16.14 -2.53
C VAL A 263 3.98 15.10 -3.35
N LYS A 264 3.71 13.80 -3.13
CA LYS A 264 4.29 12.73 -3.94
C LYS A 264 3.80 12.77 -5.39
N THR A 265 2.51 13.06 -5.58
CA THR A 265 1.94 13.26 -6.91
C THR A 265 2.58 14.46 -7.62
N LEU A 266 2.73 15.59 -6.92
CA LEU A 266 3.42 16.76 -7.45
C LEU A 266 4.87 16.46 -7.83
N SER A 267 5.59 15.71 -6.99
CA SER A 267 6.97 15.30 -7.28
C SER A 267 7.05 14.50 -8.58
N PHE A 268 6.05 13.67 -8.87
CA PHE A 268 5.96 12.93 -10.12
C PHE A 268 5.55 13.80 -11.31
N LEU A 269 4.65 14.78 -11.12
CA LEU A 269 4.38 15.80 -12.15
C LEU A 269 5.63 16.60 -12.50
N THR A 270 6.46 16.96 -11.51
CA THR A 270 7.77 17.60 -11.75
C THR A 270 8.71 16.70 -12.56
N TYR A 271 8.73 15.39 -12.28
CA TYR A 271 9.49 14.43 -13.09
C TYR A 271 9.01 14.42 -14.55
N LEU A 272 7.69 14.38 -14.76
CA LEU A 272 7.10 14.37 -16.10
C LEU A 272 7.38 15.65 -16.87
N LEU A 273 7.45 16.81 -16.21
CA LEU A 273 7.76 18.09 -16.83
C LEU A 273 9.09 18.06 -17.59
N LYS A 274 10.10 17.39 -17.04
CA LYS A 274 11.45 17.32 -17.63
C LYS A 274 11.51 16.58 -18.97
N SER A 275 10.56 15.70 -19.27
CA SER A 275 10.62 14.84 -20.46
C SER A 275 9.33 14.83 -21.28
N ASN A 276 8.26 15.45 -20.79
CA ASN A 276 6.93 15.47 -21.39
C ASN A 276 6.26 16.85 -21.22
N ALA A 277 7.04 17.92 -21.33
CA ALA A 277 6.59 19.30 -21.08
C ALA A 277 5.32 19.69 -21.88
N ASP A 278 5.23 19.26 -23.14
CA ASP A 278 4.08 19.55 -24.01
C ASP A 278 2.74 19.07 -23.42
N HIS A 279 2.74 17.90 -22.77
CA HIS A 279 1.55 17.37 -22.10
C HIS A 279 1.17 18.20 -20.86
N ILE A 280 2.17 18.73 -20.15
CA ILE A 280 1.97 19.47 -18.89
C ILE A 280 1.55 20.91 -19.12
N LYS A 281 1.98 21.54 -20.21
CA LYS A 281 1.75 22.97 -20.50
C LYS A 281 0.29 23.40 -20.34
N SER A 282 -0.64 22.54 -20.75
CA SER A 282 -2.10 22.81 -20.64
C SER A 282 -2.62 22.86 -19.19
N TYR A 283 -1.84 22.37 -18.22
CA TYR A 283 -2.21 22.27 -16.80
C TYR A 283 -1.36 23.17 -15.90
N GLU A 284 -0.39 23.90 -16.44
CA GLU A 284 0.61 24.65 -15.68
C GLU A 284 -0.02 25.60 -14.64
N GLU A 285 -1.01 26.41 -15.06
CA GLU A 285 -1.70 27.34 -14.16
C GLU A 285 -2.40 26.61 -12.99
N SER A 286 -3.06 25.48 -13.28
CA SER A 286 -3.74 24.67 -12.26
C SER A 286 -2.74 24.07 -11.27
N ILE A 287 -1.60 23.60 -11.77
CA ILE A 287 -0.53 23.04 -10.93
C ILE A 287 0.06 24.14 -10.04
N CYS A 288 0.37 25.32 -10.59
CA CYS A 288 0.88 26.46 -9.83
C CYS A 288 -0.09 26.89 -8.71
N LYS A 289 -1.40 27.01 -9.01
CA LYS A 289 -2.43 27.29 -7.98
C LYS A 289 -2.46 26.22 -6.89
N SER A 290 -2.32 24.96 -7.27
CA SER A 290 -2.30 23.83 -6.32
C SER A 290 -1.06 23.87 -5.42
N ILE A 291 0.11 24.20 -5.96
CA ILE A 291 1.36 24.37 -5.19
C ILE A 291 1.20 25.47 -4.13
N VAL A 292 0.67 26.63 -4.53
CA VAL A 292 0.41 27.73 -3.58
C VAL A 292 -0.55 27.27 -2.48
N ASN A 293 -1.63 26.56 -2.83
CA ASN A 293 -2.54 26.04 -1.83
C ASN A 293 -1.87 25.03 -0.88
N LEU A 294 -1.04 24.13 -1.40
CA LEU A 294 -0.29 23.17 -0.60
C LEU A 294 0.65 23.86 0.38
N LEU A 295 1.37 24.91 -0.04
CA LEU A 295 2.23 25.70 0.83
C LEU A 295 1.47 26.37 1.98
N VAL A 296 0.25 26.87 1.72
CA VAL A 296 -0.57 27.55 2.73
C VAL A 296 -1.23 26.56 3.70
N THR A 297 -1.66 25.39 3.20
CA THR A 297 -2.48 24.46 3.98
C THR A 297 -1.70 23.42 4.77
N CYS A 298 -0.41 23.26 4.50
CA CYS A 298 0.39 22.22 5.15
C CYS A 298 1.11 22.72 6.41
N PRO A 299 1.45 21.81 7.34
CA PRO A 299 2.16 22.18 8.55
C PRO A 299 3.47 22.94 8.24
N PRO A 300 3.81 24.01 9.00
CA PRO A 300 4.97 24.85 8.76
C PRO A 300 6.31 24.10 8.66
N ASP A 301 6.42 22.94 9.32
CA ASP A 301 7.64 22.14 9.37
C ASP A 301 7.76 21.12 8.23
N SER A 302 6.83 21.12 7.26
CA SER A 302 6.82 20.15 6.17
C SER A 302 7.90 20.45 5.11
N VAL A 303 9.12 19.94 5.36
CA VAL A 303 10.29 20.04 4.47
C VAL A 303 10.01 19.47 3.07
N SER A 304 9.19 18.41 2.98
CA SER A 304 8.87 17.72 1.73
C SER A 304 8.16 18.63 0.72
N ILE A 305 7.28 19.52 1.18
CA ILE A 305 6.54 20.46 0.31
C ILE A 305 7.45 21.55 -0.20
N ARG A 306 8.29 22.11 0.67
CA ARG A 306 9.28 23.11 0.26
C ARG A 306 10.20 22.54 -0.81
N LYS A 307 10.67 21.31 -0.62
CA LYS A 307 11.49 20.60 -1.60
C LYS A 307 10.74 20.38 -2.92
N ALA A 308 9.51 19.86 -2.88
CA ALA A 308 8.70 19.64 -4.09
C ALA A 308 8.42 20.93 -4.85
N THR A 309 8.14 22.03 -4.14
CA THR A 309 7.91 23.35 -4.75
C THR A 309 9.17 23.89 -5.40
N ALA A 310 10.32 23.86 -4.69
CA ALA A 310 11.60 24.29 -5.25
C ALA A 310 11.94 23.48 -6.52
N SER A 311 11.79 22.16 -6.47
CA SER A 311 12.01 21.30 -7.64
C SER A 311 11.07 21.59 -8.80
N TRP A 312 9.81 21.95 -8.53
CA TRP A 312 8.88 22.40 -9.58
C TRP A 312 9.33 23.69 -10.24
N LEU A 313 9.66 24.73 -9.45
CA LEU A 313 10.12 26.03 -9.96
C LEU A 313 11.40 25.90 -10.79
N GLU A 314 12.36 25.09 -10.31
CA GLU A 314 13.58 24.78 -11.05
C GLU A 314 13.27 24.10 -12.39
N ALA A 315 12.38 23.10 -12.39
CA ALA A 315 12.03 22.39 -13.62
C ALA A 315 11.22 23.25 -14.60
N SER A 316 10.30 24.10 -14.11
CA SER A 316 9.49 24.97 -14.97
C SER A 316 10.28 26.11 -15.57
N SER A 317 11.34 26.60 -14.92
CA SER A 317 12.20 27.66 -15.48
C SER A 317 13.07 27.21 -16.66
N GLN A 318 13.16 25.91 -16.92
CA GLN A 318 13.93 25.32 -18.03
C GLN A 318 13.12 25.12 -19.32
N HIS A 319 11.81 25.39 -19.29
CA HIS A 319 10.86 25.17 -20.38
C HIS A 319 9.99 26.40 -20.62
#